data_AF-A0A7S2QJC3-F1
#
_entry.id   AF-A0A7S2QJC3-F1
#
_cell.length_a   1.000
_cell.length_b   1.000
_cell.length_c   1.000
_cell.angle_alpha   90.00
_cell.angle_beta   90.00
_cell.angle_gamma   90.00
#
_symmetry.space_group_name_H-M   'P 1'
#
loop_
_entity.id
_entity.type
_entity.pdbx_description
1 polymer ?
#
loop_
_entity_poly.entity_id
_entity_poly.type
_entity_poly.pdbx_seq_one_letter_code
_entity_poly.pdbx_strand_id
1 'polypeptide(L)'
;GGCSDEEILARYHKIVAATGGASVVLGAEPWQNPPVTGMVDQEANLWPRRDAMFRAFGLTVAALKRFLPDGWMPKDDYIFLNSGFIMGPAADLRWALACAKEQGWWPNHPRSGSYFKDEWDDQRGFHKCMMQHQDRITIDYTSTLIATMYKLHGSLMDFRDSRVYNRFGQDTQCFMHTDCQFCPGQSFTWGEWMRWLTRSFNSRSGPAS
;
A
#
# COMPACT_ATOMS: atom_id res chain seq x y z
N GLY A 1 11.11 3.81 7.69
CA GLY A 1 11.77 2.52 7.54
C GLY A 1 13.25 2.71 7.73
N GLY A 2 14.08 2.11 6.87
CA GLY A 2 15.55 2.20 7.00
C GLY A 2 16.32 2.41 5.71
N CYS A 3 15.64 2.71 4.60
CA CYS A 3 16.28 2.92 3.30
C CYS A 3 17.07 4.23 3.24
N SER A 4 18.14 4.26 2.45
CA SER A 4 18.74 5.49 1.93
C SER A 4 17.91 6.11 0.80
N ASP A 5 18.24 7.33 0.42
CA ASP A 5 17.59 8.03 -0.70
C ASP A 5 17.81 7.28 -2.02
N GLU A 6 18.99 6.70 -2.23
CA GLU A 6 19.31 5.88 -3.40
C GLU A 6 18.47 4.61 -3.45
N GLU A 7 18.29 3.93 -2.31
CA GLU A 7 17.44 2.73 -2.20
C GLU A 7 15.97 3.07 -2.50
N ILE A 8 15.47 4.20 -1.98
CA ILE A 8 14.12 4.70 -2.24
C ILE A 8 13.93 4.96 -3.75
N LEU A 9 14.83 5.73 -4.36
CA LEU A 9 14.75 6.08 -5.78
C LEU A 9 14.91 4.86 -6.69
N ALA A 10 15.81 3.95 -6.37
CA ALA A 10 16.01 2.73 -7.14
C ALA A 10 14.73 1.88 -7.18
N ARG A 11 14.04 1.71 -6.05
CA ARG A 11 12.77 0.97 -5.99
C ARG A 11 11.64 1.69 -6.71
N TYR A 12 11.52 3.00 -6.51
CA TYR A 12 10.55 3.82 -7.23
C TYR A 12 10.74 3.69 -8.75
N HIS A 13 11.95 3.88 -9.28
CA HIS A 13 12.21 3.76 -10.72
C HIS A 13 11.95 2.36 -11.25
N LYS A 14 12.25 1.32 -10.46
CA LYS A 14 11.98 -0.06 -10.82
C LYS A 14 10.47 -0.36 -10.90
N ILE A 15 9.68 0.17 -9.97
CA ILE A 15 8.21 0.12 -10.00
C ILE A 15 7.69 0.79 -11.28
N VAL A 16 8.10 2.03 -11.53
CA VAL A 16 7.68 2.83 -12.71
C VAL A 16 8.03 2.12 -14.01
N ALA A 17 9.24 1.57 -14.12
CA ALA A 17 9.65 0.81 -15.30
C ALA A 17 8.82 -0.46 -15.50
N ALA A 18 8.53 -1.19 -14.42
CA ALA A 18 7.74 -2.44 -14.49
C ALA A 18 6.26 -2.22 -14.81
N THR A 19 5.74 -1.00 -14.60
CA THR A 19 4.33 -0.65 -14.81
C THR A 19 4.10 0.09 -16.13
N GLY A 20 5.11 0.15 -17.01
CA GLY A 20 5.01 0.80 -18.31
C GLY A 20 5.13 2.32 -18.25
N GLY A 21 5.75 2.87 -17.20
CA GLY A 21 6.07 4.30 -17.10
C GLY A 21 5.10 5.12 -16.24
N ALA A 22 4.13 4.49 -15.55
CA ALA A 22 3.26 5.20 -14.63
C ALA A 22 4.07 5.80 -13.47
N SER A 23 4.17 7.13 -13.45
CA SER A 23 5.11 7.89 -12.62
C SER A 23 4.60 8.19 -11.21
N VAL A 24 3.31 8.02 -10.95
CA VAL A 24 2.72 8.22 -9.63
C VAL A 24 2.46 6.86 -8.98
N VAL A 25 3.15 6.59 -7.88
CA VAL A 25 3.12 5.32 -7.15
C VAL A 25 2.38 5.50 -5.83
N LEU A 26 1.37 4.67 -5.57
CA LEU A 26 0.65 4.58 -4.29
C LEU A 26 0.86 3.20 -3.64
N GLY A 27 0.41 3.04 -2.40
CA GLY A 27 0.50 1.76 -1.68
C GLY A 27 -0.56 0.75 -2.16
N ALA A 28 -0.26 -0.54 -2.08
CA ALA A 28 -1.26 -1.59 -2.20
C ALA A 28 -1.86 -1.92 -0.83
N GLU A 29 -3.12 -2.35 -0.79
CA GLU A 29 -3.74 -2.95 0.39
C GLU A 29 -4.64 -4.14 -0.01
N PRO A 30 -4.94 -5.06 0.92
CA PRO A 30 -5.80 -6.19 0.61
C PRO A 30 -7.27 -5.81 0.55
N TRP A 31 -7.68 -4.65 1.07
CA TRP A 31 -9.08 -4.31 1.29
C TRP A 31 -9.53 -3.11 0.46
N GLN A 32 -10.71 -3.20 -0.15
CA GLN A 32 -11.26 -2.04 -0.84
C GLN A 32 -11.94 -1.10 0.16
N ASN A 33 -11.29 0.03 0.45
CA ASN A 33 -11.90 1.12 1.20
C ASN A 33 -11.78 2.46 0.45
N PRO A 34 -12.83 3.30 0.42
CA PRO A 34 -14.21 2.85 0.51
C PRO A 34 -14.60 1.93 -0.66
N PRO A 35 -15.70 1.17 -0.54
CA PRO A 35 -16.24 0.40 -1.65
C PRO A 35 -16.61 1.30 -2.85
N VAL A 36 -16.10 0.95 -4.02
CA VAL A 36 -16.44 1.54 -5.32
C VAL A 36 -17.02 0.44 -6.20
N THR A 37 -18.26 0.60 -6.64
CA THR A 37 -18.97 -0.36 -7.47
C THR A 37 -18.17 -0.72 -8.73
N GLY A 38 -17.99 -2.02 -8.99
CA GLY A 38 -17.29 -2.54 -10.16
C GLY A 38 -15.76 -2.46 -10.10
N MET A 39 -15.17 -1.86 -9.05
CA MET A 39 -13.72 -1.69 -8.95
C MET A 39 -12.95 -3.00 -8.91
N VAL A 40 -13.47 -4.02 -8.22
CA VAL A 40 -12.81 -5.34 -8.13
C VAL A 40 -12.55 -5.92 -9.53
N ASP A 41 -13.51 -5.78 -10.44
CA ASP A 41 -13.36 -6.28 -11.81
C ASP A 41 -12.50 -5.35 -12.66
N GLN A 42 -12.54 -4.04 -12.40
CA GLN A 42 -11.67 -3.07 -13.08
C GLN A 42 -10.20 -3.25 -12.70
N GLU A 43 -9.89 -3.47 -11.42
CA GLU A 43 -8.54 -3.72 -10.91
C GLU A 43 -7.99 -5.07 -11.33
N ALA A 44 -8.85 -6.06 -11.62
CA ALA A 44 -8.39 -7.32 -12.22
C ALA A 44 -7.69 -7.09 -13.58
N ASN A 45 -8.03 -6.01 -14.30
CA ASN A 45 -7.32 -5.64 -15.53
C ASN A 45 -5.88 -5.18 -15.28
N LEU A 46 -5.51 -4.87 -14.03
CA LEU A 46 -4.14 -4.51 -13.65
C LEU A 46 -3.27 -5.73 -13.32
N TRP A 47 -3.81 -6.95 -13.30
CA TRP A 47 -3.04 -8.16 -13.00
C TRP A 47 -1.77 -8.32 -13.86
N PRO A 48 -1.78 -8.09 -15.20
CA PRO A 48 -0.56 -8.19 -15.99
C PRO A 48 0.54 -7.24 -15.52
N ARG A 49 0.18 -6.03 -15.05
CA ARG A 49 1.14 -5.04 -14.52
C ARG A 49 1.65 -5.45 -13.15
N ARG A 50 0.78 -5.96 -12.28
CA ARG A 50 1.15 -6.56 -10.99
C ARG A 50 2.17 -7.68 -11.19
N ASP A 51 1.90 -8.59 -12.12
CA ASP A 51 2.78 -9.72 -12.39
C ASP A 51 4.11 -9.27 -13.01
N ALA A 52 4.10 -8.24 -13.86
CA ALA A 52 5.33 -7.63 -14.38
C ALA A 52 6.18 -7.03 -13.25
N MET A 53 5.55 -6.35 -12.30
CA MET A 53 6.23 -5.81 -11.12
C MET A 53 6.82 -6.91 -10.24
N PHE A 54 6.07 -7.96 -9.92
CA PHE A 54 6.61 -9.10 -9.17
C PHE A 54 7.82 -9.72 -9.87
N ARG A 55 7.72 -9.97 -11.19
CA ARG A 55 8.87 -10.48 -11.98
C ARG A 55 10.08 -9.55 -11.92
N ALA A 56 9.87 -8.24 -12.06
CA ALA A 56 10.97 -7.27 -12.00
C ALA A 56 11.70 -7.34 -10.64
N PHE A 57 10.96 -7.54 -9.54
CA PHE A 57 11.51 -7.66 -8.20
C PHE A 57 11.96 -9.08 -7.82
N GLY A 58 11.82 -10.08 -8.69
CA GLY A 58 12.15 -11.47 -8.37
C GLY A 58 11.19 -12.08 -7.32
N LEU A 59 9.97 -11.55 -7.23
CA LEU A 59 8.94 -11.93 -6.28
C LEU A 59 7.84 -12.76 -6.94
N THR A 60 6.99 -13.38 -6.12
CA THR A 60 5.83 -14.15 -6.59
C THR A 60 4.61 -13.88 -5.72
N VAL A 61 3.41 -13.98 -6.32
CA VAL A 61 2.14 -13.91 -5.58
C VAL A 61 2.07 -14.97 -4.48
N ALA A 62 2.58 -16.18 -4.75
CA ALA A 62 2.61 -17.28 -3.77
C ALA A 62 3.44 -16.93 -2.52
N ALA A 63 4.54 -16.18 -2.66
CA ALA A 63 5.32 -15.71 -1.53
C ALA A 63 4.59 -14.62 -0.74
N LEU A 64 3.86 -13.71 -1.41
CA LEU A 64 3.06 -12.68 -0.74
C LEU A 64 1.93 -13.28 0.08
N LYS A 65 1.25 -14.31 -0.44
CA LYS A 65 0.10 -14.96 0.21
C LYS A 65 0.39 -15.44 1.64
N ARG A 66 1.64 -15.73 1.98
CA ARG A 66 2.07 -16.12 3.35
C ARG A 66 1.87 -15.01 4.39
N PHE A 67 1.68 -13.76 3.94
CA PHE A 67 1.52 -12.59 4.78
C PHE A 67 0.10 -12.00 4.69
N LEU A 68 -0.77 -12.58 3.86
CA LEU A 68 -2.17 -12.20 3.78
C LEU A 68 -2.97 -12.94 4.85
N PRO A 69 -4.09 -12.36 5.35
CA PRO A 69 -4.95 -13.03 6.32
C PRO A 69 -5.73 -14.17 5.65
N ASP A 70 -5.81 -15.33 6.31
CA ASP A 70 -6.54 -16.49 5.77
C ASP A 70 -8.05 -16.22 5.64
N GLY A 71 -8.64 -16.61 4.51
CA GLY A 71 -10.08 -16.81 4.34
C GLY A 71 -10.95 -15.56 4.41
N TRP A 72 -10.35 -14.36 4.38
CA TRP A 72 -11.09 -13.11 4.59
C TRP A 72 -11.60 -12.45 3.32
N MET A 73 -11.08 -12.79 2.14
CA MET A 73 -11.56 -12.20 0.89
C MET A 73 -11.69 -13.23 -0.22
N PRO A 74 -12.76 -13.16 -1.02
CA PRO A 74 -13.03 -14.14 -2.08
C PRO A 74 -11.98 -14.14 -3.20
N LYS A 75 -10.98 -13.25 -3.18
CA LYS A 75 -9.89 -13.19 -4.15
C LYS A 75 -8.47 -13.13 -3.56
N ASP A 76 -8.24 -13.16 -2.23
CA ASP A 76 -6.89 -13.13 -1.60
C ASP A 76 -5.87 -12.20 -2.30
N ASP A 77 -6.31 -11.02 -2.72
CA ASP A 77 -5.59 -10.24 -3.70
C ASP A 77 -5.22 -8.87 -3.11
N TYR A 78 -3.93 -8.68 -2.90
CA TYR A 78 -3.30 -7.41 -2.52
C TYR A 78 -3.28 -6.47 -3.74
N ILE A 79 -4.46 -6.03 -4.16
CA ILE A 79 -4.68 -5.34 -5.45
C ILE A 79 -5.25 -3.93 -5.34
N PHE A 80 -5.84 -3.60 -4.19
CA PHE A 80 -6.48 -2.31 -4.00
C PHE A 80 -5.45 -1.24 -3.71
N LEU A 81 -5.73 -0.02 -4.15
CA LEU A 81 -4.95 1.16 -3.86
C LEU A 81 -5.19 1.63 -2.41
N ASN A 82 -4.12 2.05 -1.74
CA ASN A 82 -4.17 2.81 -0.50
C ASN A 82 -3.55 4.20 -0.70
N SER A 83 -4.27 5.25 -0.31
CA SER A 83 -3.84 6.65 -0.51
C SER A 83 -2.96 7.23 0.61
N GLY A 84 -2.70 6.46 1.67
CA GLY A 84 -1.82 6.88 2.77
C GLY A 84 -0.36 7.10 2.37
N PHE A 85 0.00 6.75 1.13
CA PHE A 85 1.29 7.03 0.53
C PHE A 85 1.13 7.42 -0.95
N ILE A 86 1.91 8.42 -1.37
CA ILE A 86 2.04 8.79 -2.78
C ILE A 86 3.49 9.24 -3.04
N MET A 87 4.07 8.80 -4.15
CA MET A 87 5.40 9.20 -4.60
C MET A 87 5.44 9.37 -6.11
N GLY A 88 6.16 10.39 -6.58
CA GLY A 88 6.31 10.69 -8.01
C GLY A 88 6.96 12.05 -8.23
N PRO A 89 7.18 12.47 -9.49
CA PRO A 89 7.68 13.80 -9.82
C PRO A 89 6.68 14.86 -9.37
N ALA A 90 7.16 16.01 -8.89
CA ALA A 90 6.29 17.05 -8.33
C ALA A 90 5.17 17.52 -9.28
N ALA A 91 5.45 17.62 -10.59
CA ALA A 91 4.47 17.99 -11.59
C ALA A 91 3.33 16.96 -11.72
N ASP A 92 3.69 15.67 -11.69
CA ASP A 92 2.74 14.57 -11.82
C ASP A 92 1.94 14.38 -10.53
N LEU A 93 2.56 14.57 -9.37
CA LEU A 93 1.87 14.60 -8.08
C LEU A 93 0.82 15.71 -8.03
N ARG A 94 1.16 16.91 -8.51
CA ARG A 94 0.19 18.03 -8.58
C ARG A 94 -1.01 17.66 -9.45
N TRP A 95 -0.77 17.03 -10.61
CA TRP A 95 -1.85 16.55 -11.47
C TRP A 95 -2.69 15.46 -10.79
N ALA A 96 -2.05 14.46 -10.18
CA ALA A 96 -2.73 13.34 -9.54
C ALA A 96 -3.59 13.79 -8.35
N LEU A 97 -3.08 14.72 -7.53
CA LEU A 97 -3.82 15.34 -6.44
C LEU A 97 -5.04 16.14 -6.93
N ALA A 98 -4.89 16.88 -8.04
CA ALA A 98 -6.01 17.60 -8.65
C ALA A 98 -7.09 16.64 -9.16
N CYS A 99 -6.69 15.56 -9.83
CA CYS A 99 -7.62 14.51 -10.26
C CYS A 99 -8.34 13.89 -9.05
N ALA A 100 -7.60 13.43 -8.03
CA ALA A 100 -8.19 12.78 -6.86
C ALA A 100 -9.14 13.71 -6.11
N LYS A 101 -8.81 15.01 -6.04
CA LYS A 101 -9.69 16.04 -5.49
C LYS A 101 -11.03 16.11 -6.23
N GLU A 102 -11.02 16.04 -7.55
CA GLU A 102 -12.24 16.05 -8.37
C GLU A 102 -13.04 14.75 -8.24
N GLN A 103 -12.35 13.60 -8.24
CA GLN A 103 -12.99 12.28 -8.25
C GLN A 103 -13.43 11.78 -6.86
N GLY A 104 -12.83 12.30 -5.78
CA GLY A 104 -13.01 11.82 -4.41
C GLY A 104 -14.37 12.11 -3.80
N TRP A 105 -15.17 12.99 -4.40
CA TRP A 105 -16.51 13.29 -3.90
C TRP A 105 -17.45 12.08 -3.99
N TRP A 106 -18.21 11.88 -2.92
CA TRP A 106 -19.23 10.84 -2.83
C TRP A 106 -20.61 11.41 -2.49
N PRO A 107 -21.34 11.90 -3.50
CA PRO A 107 -22.71 12.36 -3.29
C PRO A 107 -23.60 11.19 -2.87
N ASN A 108 -24.40 11.39 -1.83
CA ASN A 108 -25.39 10.40 -1.33
C ASN A 108 -24.78 9.08 -0.81
N HIS A 109 -23.71 9.13 -0.02
CA HIS A 109 -23.10 7.94 0.60
C HIS A 109 -24.14 7.13 1.43
N PRO A 110 -24.44 5.86 1.09
CA PRO A 110 -25.55 5.10 1.69
C PRO A 110 -25.38 4.73 3.17
N ARG A 111 -24.16 4.80 3.73
CA ARG A 111 -23.91 4.70 5.19
C ARG A 111 -23.93 6.05 5.94
N SER A 112 -24.44 7.13 5.34
CA SER A 112 -24.49 8.44 6.01
C SER A 112 -25.58 8.49 7.09
N GLY A 113 -25.40 7.75 8.18
CA GLY A 113 -25.92 8.16 9.47
C GLY A 113 -25.16 9.41 9.91
N SER A 114 -25.72 10.58 9.65
CA SER A 114 -25.36 11.95 10.10
C SER A 114 -23.90 12.47 10.01
N TYR A 115 -22.88 11.65 9.75
CA TYR A 115 -21.49 12.11 9.64
C TYR A 115 -21.01 12.20 8.20
N PHE A 116 -21.41 11.27 7.31
CA PHE A 116 -20.77 11.06 6.00
C PHE A 116 -21.55 11.53 4.76
N LYS A 117 -22.43 12.54 4.87
CA LYS A 117 -23.16 13.04 3.69
C LYS A 117 -22.30 14.07 2.94
N ASP A 118 -22.06 13.81 1.65
CA ASP A 118 -21.24 14.67 0.76
C ASP A 118 -19.77 14.77 1.18
N GLU A 119 -19.20 13.66 1.65
CA GLU A 119 -17.79 13.62 2.00
C GLU A 119 -16.88 13.41 0.78
N TRP A 120 -15.69 13.99 0.92
CA TRP A 120 -14.57 13.76 0.05
C TRP A 120 -13.66 12.70 0.69
N ASP A 121 -13.30 11.69 -0.09
CA ASP A 121 -12.41 10.61 0.32
C ASP A 121 -11.25 10.52 -0.69
N ASP A 122 -10.02 10.64 -0.19
CA ASP A 122 -8.80 10.66 -0.99
C ASP A 122 -8.57 9.30 -1.66
N GLN A 123 -8.77 8.20 -0.94
CA GLN A 123 -8.59 6.84 -1.46
C GLN A 123 -9.55 6.55 -2.61
N ARG A 124 -10.83 6.93 -2.47
CA ARG A 124 -11.84 6.91 -3.53
C ARG A 124 -11.41 7.73 -4.73
N GLY A 125 -10.90 8.95 -4.49
CA GLY A 125 -10.42 9.85 -5.54
C GLY A 125 -9.31 9.20 -6.35
N PHE A 126 -8.31 8.65 -5.67
CA PHE A 126 -7.20 7.98 -6.33
C PHE A 126 -7.59 6.68 -7.03
N HIS A 127 -8.47 5.86 -6.45
CA HIS A 127 -9.00 4.68 -7.15
C HIS A 127 -9.62 5.05 -8.49
N LYS A 128 -10.53 6.03 -8.50
CA LYS A 128 -11.20 6.49 -9.73
C LYS A 128 -10.21 7.08 -10.73
N CYS A 129 -9.29 7.94 -10.27
CA CYS A 129 -8.27 8.53 -11.12
C CYS A 129 -7.36 7.48 -11.75
N MET A 130 -6.91 6.49 -10.98
CA MET A 130 -6.08 5.41 -11.48
C MET A 130 -6.81 4.60 -12.54
N MET A 131 -8.10 4.29 -12.35
CA MET A 131 -8.87 3.56 -13.35
C MET A 131 -9.01 4.32 -14.68
N GLN A 132 -9.11 5.65 -14.63
CA GLN A 132 -9.19 6.51 -15.82
C GLN A 132 -7.82 6.81 -16.44
N HIS A 133 -6.74 6.71 -15.65
CA HIS A 133 -5.38 7.14 -16.02
C HIS A 133 -4.33 6.14 -15.57
N GLN A 134 -4.50 4.87 -15.98
CA GLN A 134 -3.59 3.79 -15.64
C GLN A 134 -2.17 4.05 -16.18
N ASP A 135 -2.01 4.82 -17.25
CA ASP A 135 -0.70 5.23 -17.78
C ASP A 135 0.07 6.19 -16.86
N ARG A 136 -0.59 6.79 -15.86
CA ARG A 136 0.02 7.78 -14.96
C ARG A 136 0.13 7.31 -13.52
N ILE A 137 -0.86 6.55 -13.05
CA ILE A 137 -0.96 6.10 -11.66
C ILE A 137 -0.79 4.59 -11.60
N THR A 138 0.01 4.13 -10.65
CA THR A 138 0.21 2.71 -10.34
C THR A 138 0.29 2.48 -8.83
N ILE A 139 0.23 1.21 -8.46
CA ILE A 139 0.32 0.73 -7.09
C ILE A 139 1.65 -0.03 -6.89
N ASP A 140 2.32 0.14 -5.76
CA ASP A 140 3.39 -0.74 -5.31
C ASP A 140 2.83 -2.07 -4.76
N TYR A 141 2.61 -3.04 -5.66
CA TYR A 141 2.17 -4.38 -5.30
C TYR A 141 3.22 -5.22 -4.56
N THR A 142 4.48 -4.77 -4.55
CA THR A 142 5.59 -5.52 -3.97
C THR A 142 5.78 -5.24 -2.49
N SER A 143 5.12 -4.19 -1.98
CA SER A 143 5.34 -3.63 -0.65
C SER A 143 6.79 -3.20 -0.38
N THR A 144 7.67 -3.16 -1.40
CA THR A 144 9.11 -2.90 -1.18
C THR A 144 9.40 -1.42 -0.99
N LEU A 145 8.64 -0.53 -1.61
CA LEU A 145 8.74 0.91 -1.37
C LEU A 145 7.86 1.29 -0.18
N ILE A 146 6.58 0.92 -0.22
CA ILE A 146 5.60 1.19 0.83
C ILE A 146 4.85 -0.09 1.19
N ALA A 147 4.89 -0.45 2.47
CA ALA A 147 4.03 -1.50 3.00
C ALA A 147 2.86 -0.88 3.77
N THR A 148 1.66 -0.99 3.20
CA THR A 148 0.40 -0.68 3.89
C THR A 148 0.00 -1.90 4.71
N MET A 149 0.04 -1.77 6.02
CA MET A 149 -0.01 -2.90 6.95
C MET A 149 -1.43 -3.30 7.33
N TYR A 150 -2.47 -2.60 6.86
CA TYR A 150 -3.85 -2.99 7.09
C TYR A 150 -4.08 -4.45 6.68
N LYS A 151 -4.49 -5.25 7.66
CA LYS A 151 -4.75 -6.70 7.60
C LYS A 151 -3.58 -7.58 7.20
N LEU A 152 -2.40 -7.05 6.92
CA LEU A 152 -1.20 -7.85 6.70
C LEU A 152 -0.72 -8.48 8.01
N HIS A 153 -0.16 -9.68 7.91
CA HIS A 153 0.43 -10.36 9.05
C HIS A 153 1.67 -9.60 9.53
N GLY A 154 1.81 -9.41 10.84
CA GLY A 154 2.94 -8.68 11.42
C GLY A 154 4.31 -9.31 11.12
N SER A 155 4.33 -10.63 10.81
CA SER A 155 5.54 -11.34 10.40
C SER A 155 6.08 -10.92 9.03
N LEU A 156 5.35 -10.10 8.27
CA LEU A 156 5.89 -9.44 7.07
C LEU A 156 7.11 -8.58 7.41
N MET A 157 7.12 -7.99 8.60
CA MET A 157 8.18 -7.12 9.06
C MET A 157 9.05 -7.81 10.10
N ASP A 158 10.33 -7.50 10.04
CA ASP A 158 11.36 -7.91 10.98
C ASP A 158 12.17 -6.68 11.39
N PHE A 159 12.84 -6.74 12.54
CA PHE A 159 13.72 -5.67 12.98
C PHE A 159 15.15 -6.19 13.13
N ARG A 160 16.05 -5.74 12.26
CA ARG A 160 17.44 -6.20 12.18
C ARG A 160 18.36 -4.99 12.09
N ASP A 161 19.43 -4.96 12.88
CA ASP A 161 20.47 -3.94 12.78
C ASP A 161 19.93 -2.49 12.76
N SER A 162 18.96 -2.22 13.64
CA SER A 162 18.26 -0.92 13.76
C SER A 162 17.42 -0.51 12.54
N ARG A 163 17.14 -1.43 11.62
CA ARG A 163 16.32 -1.23 10.43
C ARG A 163 15.10 -2.15 10.45
N VAL A 164 14.01 -1.69 9.83
CA VAL A 164 12.87 -2.55 9.54
C VAL A 164 13.16 -3.30 8.24
N TYR A 165 13.01 -4.62 8.24
CA TYR A 165 13.26 -5.51 7.12
C TYR A 165 11.95 -6.16 6.68
N ASN A 166 11.63 -6.02 5.40
CA ASN A 166 10.48 -6.64 4.76
C ASN A 166 10.85 -8.07 4.33
N ARG A 167 10.24 -9.07 4.98
CA ARG A 167 10.51 -10.49 4.71
C ARG A 167 9.98 -10.97 3.36
N PHE A 168 8.98 -10.29 2.79
CA PHE A 168 8.48 -10.58 1.46
C PHE A 168 9.46 -10.08 0.39
N GLY A 169 9.83 -8.79 0.47
CA GLY A 169 10.81 -8.16 -0.43
C GLY A 169 12.25 -8.63 -0.20
N GLN A 170 12.52 -9.32 0.92
CA GLN A 170 13.85 -9.69 1.39
C GLN A 170 14.83 -8.50 1.44
N ASP A 171 14.33 -7.33 1.85
CA ASP A 171 15.11 -6.09 1.86
C ASP A 171 14.63 -5.14 2.97
N THR A 172 15.41 -4.09 3.26
CA THR A 172 15.04 -3.03 4.21
C THR A 172 13.75 -2.35 3.78
N GLN A 173 12.74 -2.19 4.63
CA GLN A 173 11.51 -1.46 4.29
C GLN A 173 11.77 0.06 4.24
N CYS A 174 11.32 0.75 3.18
CA CYS A 174 11.48 2.21 3.10
C CYS A 174 10.40 2.94 3.90
N PHE A 175 9.15 2.76 3.50
CA PHE A 175 7.98 3.36 4.16
C PHE A 175 7.03 2.30 4.68
N MET A 176 6.32 2.62 5.76
CA MET A 176 5.25 1.79 6.30
C MET A 176 4.06 2.67 6.62
N HIS A 177 2.89 2.28 6.12
CA HIS A 177 1.62 2.86 6.53
C HIS A 177 0.92 1.84 7.42
N THR A 178 0.60 2.21 8.66
CA THR A 178 0.15 1.24 9.68
C THR A 178 -1.37 1.15 9.85
N ASP A 179 -2.14 2.01 9.17
CA ASP A 179 -3.61 2.05 9.18
C ASP A 179 -4.24 1.85 10.56
N CYS A 180 -3.59 2.40 11.58
CA CYS A 180 -3.93 2.22 12.99
C CYS A 180 -3.92 0.78 13.53
N GLN A 181 -3.62 -0.25 12.73
CA GLN A 181 -3.44 -1.65 13.20
C GLN A 181 -2.25 -1.78 14.16
N PHE A 182 -1.29 -0.87 14.03
CA PHE A 182 -0.15 -0.76 14.90
C PHE A 182 -0.11 0.58 15.65
N CYS A 183 -1.21 1.36 15.63
CA CYS A 183 -1.21 2.63 16.35
C CYS A 183 -1.06 2.35 17.84
N PRO A 184 -0.08 2.97 18.49
CA PRO A 184 -0.05 2.94 19.93
C PRO A 184 -1.26 3.72 20.46
N GLY A 185 -1.89 3.23 21.53
CA GLY A 185 -2.96 3.98 22.22
C GLY A 185 -2.48 5.25 22.96
N GLN A 186 -1.23 5.66 22.77
CA GLN A 186 -0.58 6.81 23.40
C GLN A 186 0.38 7.47 22.40
N SER A 187 0.80 8.71 22.67
CA SER A 187 1.89 9.36 21.93
C SER A 187 3.22 8.69 22.27
N PHE A 188 4.04 8.39 21.25
CA PHE A 188 5.35 7.78 21.43
C PHE A 188 6.43 8.79 21.02
N THR A 189 7.53 8.85 21.77
CA THR A 189 8.79 9.34 21.23
C THR A 189 9.27 8.37 20.14
N TRP A 190 10.09 8.85 19.20
CA TRP A 190 10.64 7.99 18.15
C TRP A 190 11.34 6.74 18.71
N GLY A 191 12.12 6.89 19.79
CA GLY A 191 12.78 5.77 20.45
C GLY A 191 11.81 4.76 21.07
N GLU A 192 10.70 5.22 21.66
CA GLU A 192 9.66 4.31 22.17
C GLU A 192 8.97 3.59 21.03
N TRP A 193 8.70 4.28 19.93
CA TRP A 193 8.02 3.72 18.76
C TRP A 193 8.87 2.62 18.15
N MET A 194 10.18 2.87 17.98
CA MET A 194 11.13 1.87 17.52
C MET A 194 11.20 0.66 18.46
N ARG A 195 11.27 0.87 19.78
CA ARG A 195 11.23 -0.23 20.76
C ARG A 195 9.94 -1.02 20.70
N TRP A 196 8.81 -0.34 20.50
CA TRP A 196 7.51 -0.97 20.35
C TRP A 196 7.45 -1.81 19.08
N LEU A 197 7.92 -1.29 17.94
CA LEU A 197 8.00 -2.04 16.68
C LEU A 197 8.89 -3.27 16.84
N THR A 198 10.08 -3.12 17.44
CA THR A 198 10.99 -4.25 17.72
C THR A 198 10.28 -5.34 18.53
N ARG A 199 9.55 -4.96 19.60
CA ARG A 199 8.78 -5.93 20.40
C ARG A 199 7.61 -6.53 19.63
N SER A 200 6.83 -5.72 18.91
CA SER A 200 5.63 -6.16 18.20
C SER A 200 5.94 -7.11 17.05
N PHE A 201 7.05 -6.88 16.34
CA PHE A 201 7.49 -7.76 15.25
C PHE A 201 8.21 -9.01 15.79
N ASN A 202 9.04 -8.89 16.82
CA ASN A 202 9.78 -10.05 17.37
C ASN A 202 8.94 -10.95 18.29
N SER A 203 7.87 -10.44 18.91
CA SER A 203 6.97 -11.27 19.75
C SER A 203 5.97 -12.08 18.94
N ARG A 204 5.70 -11.68 17.68
CA ARG A 204 4.77 -12.36 16.77
C ARG A 204 5.45 -13.29 15.78
N SER A 205 6.78 -13.45 15.86
CA SER A 205 7.53 -14.46 15.10
C SER A 205 7.48 -15.87 15.73
N GLY A 206 6.44 -16.19 16.52
CA GLY A 206 6.11 -17.59 16.78
C GLY A 206 5.96 -18.33 15.44
N PRO A 207 6.33 -19.63 15.36
CA PRO A 207 6.29 -20.36 14.12
C PRO A 207 4.90 -20.22 13.50
N ALA A 208 4.85 -19.82 12.23
CA ALA A 208 3.64 -19.92 11.43
C ALA A 208 3.29 -21.42 11.41
N SER A 209 2.29 -21.78 12.22
CA SER A 209 1.73 -23.13 12.28
C SER A 209 0.95 -23.42 11.01
#